data_AF-A0A1B6HHR9-F1
#
_entry.id   AF-A0A1B6HHR9-F1
#
_cell.length_a   1.000
_cell.length_b   1.000
_cell.length_c   1.000
_cell.angle_alpha   90.00
_cell.angle_beta   90.00
_cell.angle_gamma   90.00
#
_symmetry.space_group_name_H-M   'P 1'
#
loop_
_entity.id
_entity.type
_entity.pdbx_description
1 polymer ?
#
loop_
_entity_poly.entity_id
_entity_poly.type
_entity_poly.pdbx_seq_one_letter_code
_entity_poly.pdbx_strand_id
1 'polypeptide(L)'
;MEELGDHQLRITKNCKISTGVVDLLSAQDENYIKGGILSNPKLSWVSCGSRITTINNDDGSKRTGWTFGWGLSDPSYKIVCVEELPMGSFASPILVVGCESELNGSCLCFYHSGSSRVLKAIHFNDKIAALGMVSKTDAREERLSGLLKFWNGIIAVGTNSGKVYLLDVWWKGLQKCIEDYHHSIYDEHKQSKLMEVTLRDLADDIECRTNSVRHGSSTLALWLNEETLQRQRSATHPGVQNILGRMPREFLAVSALRYFPQISTLA
;
A
#
# COMPACT_ATOMS: atom_id res chain seq x y z
N MET A 1 -35.09 29.80 -20.96
CA MET A 1 -34.07 28.83 -21.40
C MET A 1 -32.75 29.41 -20.92
N GLU A 2 -32.42 29.19 -19.65
CA GLU A 2 -31.16 29.66 -19.05
C GLU A 2 -30.14 28.54 -19.17
N GLU A 3 -29.01 28.84 -19.80
CA GLU A 3 -27.86 27.95 -19.87
C GLU A 3 -27.28 27.80 -18.45
N LEU A 4 -27.28 26.57 -17.93
CA LEU A 4 -26.47 26.22 -16.76
C LEU A 4 -25.00 26.29 -17.17
N GLY A 5 -24.34 27.36 -16.76
CA GLY A 5 -22.89 27.51 -16.86
C GLY A 5 -22.18 26.40 -16.10
N ASP A 6 -21.31 25.68 -16.80
CA ASP A 6 -20.45 24.62 -16.26
C ASP A 6 -19.39 25.25 -15.33
N HIS A 7 -19.73 25.39 -14.06
CA HIS A 7 -18.82 25.96 -13.05
C HIS A 7 -17.84 24.88 -12.56
N GLN A 8 -16.72 24.70 -13.28
CA GLN A 8 -15.58 23.96 -12.75
C GLN A 8 -14.84 24.77 -11.68
N LEU A 9 -14.99 24.37 -10.42
CA LEU A 9 -14.21 24.91 -9.30
C LEU A 9 -12.77 24.37 -9.36
N ARG A 10 -11.84 25.15 -9.89
CA ARG A 10 -10.40 24.83 -9.89
C ARG A 10 -9.72 25.50 -8.69
N ILE A 11 -9.64 24.79 -7.57
CA ILE A 11 -8.84 25.23 -6.42
C ILE A 11 -7.38 24.81 -6.64
N THR A 12 -6.48 25.77 -6.83
CA THR A 12 -5.04 25.51 -6.94
C THR A 12 -4.32 26.27 -5.82
N LYS A 13 -3.81 25.57 -4.81
CA LYS A 13 -2.91 26.13 -3.79
C LYS A 13 -1.47 25.82 -4.20
N ASN A 14 -0.73 26.84 -4.62
CA ASN A 14 0.68 26.71 -4.97
C ASN A 14 1.54 26.99 -3.74
N CYS A 15 2.43 26.05 -3.38
CA CYS A 15 3.41 26.22 -2.31
C CYS A 15 4.81 26.08 -2.88
N LYS A 16 5.73 26.98 -2.52
CA LYS A 16 7.15 26.84 -2.89
C LYS A 16 7.76 25.79 -1.97
N ILE A 17 8.14 24.66 -2.55
CA ILE A 17 8.77 23.58 -1.80
C ILE A 17 10.24 23.95 -1.52
N SER A 18 10.69 23.71 -0.29
CA SER A 18 12.07 23.99 0.13
C SER A 18 13.10 23.16 -0.64
N THR A 19 14.31 23.70 -0.81
CA THR A 19 15.44 23.01 -1.45
C THR A 19 15.77 21.70 -0.70
N GLY A 20 16.02 20.62 -1.44
CA GLY A 20 16.37 19.30 -0.86
C GLY A 20 15.19 18.42 -0.45
N VAL A 21 13.96 18.86 -0.71
CA VAL A 21 12.74 18.03 -0.62
C VAL A 21 12.67 17.04 -1.78
N VAL A 22 12.95 17.52 -2.99
CA VAL A 22 13.07 16.70 -4.21
C VAL A 22 14.45 16.94 -4.79
N ASP A 23 15.16 15.87 -5.14
CA ASP A 23 16.38 15.99 -5.92
C ASP A 23 16.02 15.82 -7.39
N LEU A 24 15.73 16.94 -8.05
CA LEU A 24 15.33 16.95 -9.46
C LEU A 24 16.48 16.55 -10.40
N LEU A 25 17.73 16.64 -9.94
CA LEU A 25 18.91 16.28 -10.75
C LEU A 25 19.07 14.76 -10.88
N SER A 26 18.54 13.99 -9.94
CA SER A 26 18.49 12.52 -10.01
C SER A 26 17.26 11.98 -10.72
N ALA A 27 16.30 12.84 -11.09
CA ALA A 27 15.09 12.42 -11.80
C ALA A 27 15.39 12.03 -13.25
N GLN A 28 15.27 10.73 -13.54
CA GLN A 28 15.55 10.17 -14.88
C GLN A 28 14.31 10.12 -15.79
N ASP A 29 13.08 10.23 -15.26
CA ASP A 29 11.82 10.15 -16.02
C ASP A 29 10.67 10.89 -15.28
N GLU A 30 9.57 11.23 -15.97
CA GLU A 30 8.37 11.86 -15.40
C GLU A 30 7.71 11.00 -14.30
N ASN A 31 7.83 9.67 -14.38
CA ASN A 31 7.35 8.74 -13.35
C ASN A 31 8.25 8.66 -12.10
N TYR A 32 9.37 9.38 -12.09
CA TYR A 32 10.34 9.37 -11.01
C TYR A 32 9.86 10.16 -9.79
N ILE A 33 8.97 11.13 -10.00
CA ILE A 33 8.41 11.98 -8.95
C ILE A 33 6.92 11.70 -8.81
N LYS A 34 6.49 11.37 -7.59
CA LYS A 34 5.07 11.15 -7.26
C LYS A 34 4.74 11.94 -6.01
N GLY A 35 3.47 12.24 -5.80
CA GLY A 35 3.05 12.94 -4.61
C GLY A 35 1.58 12.77 -4.31
N GLY A 36 1.21 13.09 -3.09
CA GLY A 36 -0.16 13.04 -2.62
C GLY A 36 -0.39 13.95 -1.42
N ILE A 37 -1.65 14.28 -1.18
CA ILE A 37 -2.09 15.05 -0.02
C ILE A 37 -2.55 14.06 1.04
N LEU A 38 -2.12 14.28 2.28
CA LEU A 38 -2.50 13.43 3.41
C LEU A 38 -3.85 13.88 3.99
N SER A 39 -4.46 13.01 4.79
CA SER A 39 -5.71 13.28 5.50
C SER A 39 -5.62 14.54 6.37
N ASN A 40 -4.45 14.81 6.94
CA ASN A 40 -4.11 16.12 7.48
C ASN A 40 -3.73 17.06 6.32
N PRO A 41 -4.56 18.06 5.97
CA PRO A 41 -4.34 18.92 4.81
C PRO A 41 -3.10 19.81 4.92
N LYS A 42 -2.52 19.94 6.13
CA LYS A 42 -1.25 20.63 6.34
C LYS A 42 -0.05 19.80 5.90
N LEU A 43 -0.24 18.54 5.56
CA LEU A 43 0.83 17.64 5.18
C LEU A 43 0.58 17.03 3.80
N SER A 44 1.68 16.90 3.06
CA SER A 44 1.74 16.14 1.81
C SER A 44 2.95 15.23 1.84
N TRP A 45 2.95 14.24 0.96
CA TRP A 45 4.13 13.44 0.69
C TRP A 45 4.56 13.63 -0.76
N VAL A 46 5.86 13.51 -0.98
CA VAL A 46 6.48 13.41 -2.29
C VAL A 46 7.46 12.25 -2.28
N SER A 47 7.57 11.53 -3.38
CA SER A 47 8.63 10.57 -3.61
C SER A 47 9.46 10.96 -4.82
N CYS A 48 10.76 10.66 -4.76
CA CYS A 48 11.73 10.86 -5.82
C CYS A 48 12.62 9.61 -5.86
N GLY A 49 12.45 8.73 -6.84
CA GLY A 49 13.14 7.44 -6.88
C GLY A 49 12.83 6.56 -5.66
N SER A 50 13.85 6.22 -4.86
CA SER A 50 13.71 5.47 -3.60
C SER A 50 13.41 6.33 -2.37
N ARG A 51 13.38 7.66 -2.51
CA ARG A 51 13.21 8.56 -1.37
C ARG A 51 11.77 9.02 -1.25
N ILE A 52 11.20 8.91 -0.05
CA ILE A 52 9.95 9.55 0.34
C ILE A 52 10.23 10.72 1.28
N THR A 53 9.47 11.80 1.16
CA THR A 53 9.59 12.99 2.00
C THR A 53 8.21 13.54 2.32
N THR A 54 7.98 13.84 3.60
CA THR A 54 6.78 14.57 4.03
C THR A 54 7.06 16.06 4.10
N ILE A 55 6.08 16.85 3.69
CA ILE A 55 6.19 18.29 3.49
C ILE A 55 5.09 18.98 4.29
N ASN A 56 5.42 20.11 4.91
CA ASN A 56 4.43 21.03 5.45
C ASN A 56 3.86 21.90 4.32
N ASN A 57 2.56 21.84 4.10
CA ASN A 57 1.87 22.57 3.03
C ASN A 57 1.70 24.06 3.33
N ASP A 58 1.90 24.49 4.59
CA ASP A 58 1.79 25.89 4.97
C ASP A 58 3.02 26.70 4.58
N ASP A 59 4.22 26.13 4.71
CA ASP A 59 5.51 26.81 4.48
C ASP A 59 6.43 26.10 3.47
N GLY A 60 6.04 24.92 2.96
CA GLY A 60 6.80 24.13 2.00
C GLY A 60 8.04 23.45 2.60
N SER A 61 8.19 23.44 3.92
CA SER A 61 9.36 22.86 4.60
C SER A 61 9.33 21.34 4.60
N LYS A 62 10.52 20.73 4.49
CA LYS A 62 10.73 19.30 4.73
C LYS A 62 10.43 19.01 6.20
N ARG A 63 9.54 18.04 6.46
CA ARG A 63 9.29 17.50 7.80
C ARG A 63 10.21 16.32 8.07
N THR A 64 9.94 15.20 7.41
CA THR A 64 10.71 13.96 7.56
C THR A 64 10.92 13.29 6.20
N GLY A 65 11.79 12.30 6.14
CA GLY A 65 11.96 11.54 4.91
C GLY A 65 12.80 10.30 5.11
N TRP A 66 12.66 9.36 4.19
CA TRP A 66 13.34 8.08 4.23
C TRP A 66 13.78 7.68 2.82
N THR A 67 14.94 7.06 2.73
CA THR A 67 15.46 6.52 1.47
C THR A 67 15.47 5.00 1.57
N PHE A 68 14.52 4.36 0.89
CA PHE A 68 14.40 2.90 0.88
C PHE A 68 15.61 2.27 0.19
N GLY A 69 16.04 1.10 0.67
CA GLY A 69 17.21 0.40 0.14
C GLY A 69 18.57 0.98 0.50
N TRP A 70 18.64 2.17 1.12
CA TRP A 70 19.92 2.80 1.50
C TRP A 70 20.74 1.92 2.45
N GLY A 71 20.10 1.38 3.48
CA GLY A 71 20.76 0.49 4.44
C GLY A 71 21.11 -0.89 3.86
N LEU A 72 20.60 -1.23 2.68
CA LEU A 72 20.88 -2.47 1.95
C LEU A 72 21.95 -2.26 0.86
N SER A 73 22.45 -1.04 0.68
CA SER A 73 23.37 -0.66 -0.40
C SER A 73 22.84 -1.01 -1.79
N ASP A 74 21.53 -0.93 -1.98
CA ASP A 74 20.87 -1.28 -3.24
C ASP A 74 20.34 -0.03 -3.96
N PRO A 75 21.04 0.43 -5.01
CA PRO A 75 20.67 1.63 -5.75
C PRO A 75 19.47 1.42 -6.68
N SER A 76 19.04 0.18 -6.91
CA SER A 76 17.92 -0.15 -7.81
C SER A 76 16.54 0.03 -7.18
N TYR A 77 16.48 0.33 -5.87
CA TYR A 77 15.22 0.59 -5.18
C TYR A 77 14.48 1.77 -5.81
N LYS A 78 13.16 1.61 -5.97
CA LYS A 78 12.26 2.68 -6.38
C LYS A 78 10.89 2.52 -5.73
N ILE A 79 10.25 3.66 -5.47
CA ILE A 79 8.88 3.72 -4.94
C ILE A 79 7.90 3.63 -6.11
N VAL A 80 7.04 2.62 -6.08
CA VAL A 80 6.03 2.35 -7.10
C VAL A 80 4.70 3.00 -6.76
N CYS A 81 4.27 2.87 -5.51
CA CYS A 81 2.98 3.37 -5.05
C CYS A 81 3.04 3.71 -3.56
N VAL A 82 2.17 4.64 -3.13
CA VAL A 82 2.08 5.10 -1.75
C VAL A 82 0.61 5.27 -1.40
N GLU A 83 0.21 4.74 -0.25
CA GLU A 83 -1.10 4.97 0.35
C GLU A 83 -0.95 5.45 1.79
N GLU A 84 -1.92 6.23 2.26
CA GLU A 84 -1.96 6.65 3.66
C GLU A 84 -2.74 5.63 4.48
N LEU A 85 -2.15 5.17 5.58
CA LEU A 85 -2.84 4.46 6.65
C LEU A 85 -3.08 5.45 7.80
N PRO A 86 -4.30 6.00 7.93
CA PRO A 86 -4.57 7.09 8.87
C PRO A 86 -4.45 6.61 10.31
N MET A 87 -3.60 7.29 11.10
CA MET A 87 -3.42 6.98 12.51
C MET A 87 -4.38 7.80 13.36
N GLY A 88 -5.57 7.24 13.64
CA GLY A 88 -6.65 7.88 14.41
C GLY A 88 -6.23 9.03 15.34
N SER A 89 -5.64 8.70 16.51
CA SER A 89 -5.21 9.70 17.51
C SER A 89 -3.77 10.20 17.37
N PHE A 90 -2.97 9.67 16.44
CA PHE A 90 -1.57 10.10 16.28
C PHE A 90 -1.47 11.29 15.32
N ALA A 91 -0.62 12.25 15.66
CA ALA A 91 -0.44 13.46 14.87
C ALA A 91 0.24 13.23 13.50
N SER A 92 0.92 12.09 13.32
CA SER A 92 1.69 11.76 12.12
C SER A 92 1.20 10.43 11.52
N PRO A 93 0.91 10.37 10.20
CA PRO A 93 0.41 9.15 9.58
C PRO A 93 1.53 8.13 9.32
N ILE A 94 1.10 6.88 9.09
CA ILE A 94 1.91 5.86 8.42
C ILE A 94 1.64 5.93 6.93
N LEU A 95 2.71 5.95 6.13
CA LEU A 95 2.65 5.78 4.69
C LEU A 95 2.97 4.33 4.38
N VAL A 96 2.06 3.67 3.67
CA VAL A 96 2.26 2.32 3.14
C VAL A 96 2.87 2.47 1.76
N VAL A 97 4.12 2.04 1.61
CA VAL A 97 4.96 2.31 0.44
C VAL A 97 5.28 1.00 -0.25
N GLY A 98 4.82 0.85 -1.49
CA GLY A 98 5.23 -0.25 -2.36
C GLY A 98 6.56 0.11 -3.02
N CYS A 99 7.58 -0.70 -2.76
CA CYS A 99 8.91 -0.57 -3.34
C CYS A 99 9.21 -1.77 -4.26
N GLU A 100 9.99 -1.53 -5.31
CA GLU A 100 10.61 -2.59 -6.10
C GLU A 100 12.11 -2.37 -6.20
N SER A 101 12.85 -3.47 -6.31
CA SER A 101 14.29 -3.53 -6.49
C SER A 101 14.62 -4.68 -7.44
N GLU A 102 15.69 -4.52 -8.22
CA GLU A 102 16.22 -5.57 -9.09
C GLU A 102 16.97 -6.65 -8.29
N LEU A 103 17.57 -6.28 -7.15
CA LEU A 103 18.39 -7.18 -6.33
C LEU A 103 17.59 -7.88 -5.23
N ASN A 104 16.65 -7.17 -4.61
CA ASN A 104 15.92 -7.61 -3.41
C ASN A 104 14.44 -7.92 -3.68
N GLY A 105 13.98 -7.79 -4.93
CA GLY A 105 12.59 -8.01 -5.31
C GLY A 105 11.67 -6.88 -4.85
N SER A 106 10.39 -7.17 -4.65
CA SER A 106 9.41 -6.16 -4.21
C SER A 106 9.10 -6.27 -2.74
N CYS A 107 8.84 -5.14 -2.10
CA CYS A 107 8.42 -5.12 -0.72
C CYS A 107 7.39 -4.02 -0.43
N LEU A 108 6.54 -4.26 0.56
CA LEU A 108 5.60 -3.30 1.10
C LEU A 108 6.11 -2.79 2.44
N CYS A 109 6.39 -1.50 2.56
CA CYS A 109 6.95 -0.89 3.76
C CYS A 109 5.94 0.01 4.47
N PHE A 110 5.94 -0.01 5.80
CA PHE A 110 5.11 0.85 6.66
C PHE A 110 6.02 1.93 7.26
N TYR A 111 6.09 3.07 6.59
CA TYR A 111 6.91 4.21 6.99
C TYR A 111 6.12 5.14 7.91
N HIS A 112 6.56 5.29 9.15
CA HIS A 112 5.97 6.27 10.06
C HIS A 112 6.62 7.64 9.87
N SER A 113 5.81 8.60 9.43
CA SER A 113 6.29 9.95 9.12
C SER A 113 6.77 10.74 10.34
N GLY A 114 6.26 10.47 11.55
CA GLY A 114 6.66 11.21 12.75
C GLY A 114 8.05 10.85 13.25
N SER A 115 8.36 9.55 13.31
CA SER A 115 9.68 9.05 13.75
C SER A 115 10.68 8.89 12.61
N SER A 116 10.25 9.07 11.37
CA SER A 116 11.04 8.87 10.16
C SER A 116 11.68 7.49 10.09
N ARG A 117 10.89 6.44 10.30
CA ARG A 117 11.36 5.04 10.33
C ARG A 117 10.41 4.10 9.61
N VAL A 118 10.95 3.03 9.05
CA VAL A 118 10.16 1.88 8.61
C VAL A 118 9.87 1.01 9.84
N LEU A 119 8.60 0.81 10.13
CA LEU A 119 8.13 0.01 11.27
C LEU A 119 8.05 -1.49 10.91
N LYS A 120 7.70 -1.76 9.66
CA LYS A 120 7.52 -3.09 9.10
C LYS A 120 7.76 -3.06 7.59
N ALA A 121 8.32 -4.12 7.04
CA ALA A 121 8.47 -4.39 5.63
C ALA A 121 7.99 -5.82 5.36
N ILE A 122 7.31 -6.05 4.23
CA ILE A 122 6.78 -7.35 3.82
C ILE A 122 7.34 -7.67 2.45
N HIS A 123 7.95 -8.84 2.31
CA HIS A 123 8.48 -9.30 1.04
C HIS A 123 7.37 -9.80 0.10
N PHE A 124 7.47 -9.47 -1.19
CA PHE A 124 6.59 -9.95 -2.25
C PHE A 124 7.40 -10.59 -3.39
N ASN A 125 6.97 -11.78 -3.80
CA ASN A 125 7.55 -12.50 -4.94
C ASN A 125 7.19 -11.84 -6.28
N ASP A 126 5.97 -11.30 -6.39
CA ASP A 126 5.49 -10.58 -7.58
C ASP A 126 5.71 -9.07 -7.40
N LYS A 127 5.88 -8.32 -8.48
CA LYS A 127 6.07 -6.87 -8.37
C LYS A 127 4.79 -6.18 -7.94
N ILE A 128 4.88 -5.36 -6.90
CA ILE A 128 3.75 -4.52 -6.46
C ILE A 128 3.51 -3.44 -7.50
N ALA A 129 2.27 -3.28 -7.93
CA ALA A 129 1.86 -2.31 -8.94
C ALA A 129 0.92 -1.23 -8.37
N ALA A 130 0.05 -1.61 -7.44
CA ALA A 130 -0.92 -0.70 -6.85
C ALA A 130 -1.26 -1.08 -5.41
N LEU A 131 -1.69 -0.07 -4.65
CA LEU A 131 -2.23 -0.20 -3.30
C LEU A 131 -3.63 0.40 -3.24
N GLY A 132 -4.43 -0.07 -2.31
CA GLY A 132 -5.71 0.53 -1.98
C GLY A 132 -6.11 0.19 -0.55
N MET A 133 -6.39 1.21 0.26
CA MET A 133 -6.91 0.98 1.59
C MET A 133 -8.32 0.42 1.51
N VAL A 134 -8.53 -0.76 2.09
CA VAL A 134 -9.85 -1.38 2.22
C VAL A 134 -10.46 -0.99 3.55
N SER A 135 -9.64 -1.03 4.60
CA SER A 135 -10.02 -0.66 5.96
C SER A 135 -8.97 0.21 6.62
N LYS A 136 -9.38 1.36 7.16
CA LYS A 136 -8.45 2.35 7.73
C LYS A 136 -8.16 2.09 9.20
N THR A 137 -9.05 1.38 9.91
CA THR A 137 -8.95 1.16 11.36
C THR A 137 -9.44 -0.26 11.72
N ASP A 138 -10.22 -0.41 12.80
CA ASP A 138 -10.82 -1.67 13.19
C ASP A 138 -11.96 -2.00 12.21
N ALA A 139 -11.91 -3.17 11.58
CA ALA A 139 -12.87 -3.65 10.58
C ALA A 139 -14.33 -3.71 11.09
N ARG A 140 -14.56 -3.51 12.40
CA ARG A 140 -15.88 -3.54 13.04
C ARG A 140 -16.85 -2.45 12.57
N GLU A 141 -16.35 -1.28 12.16
CA GLU A 141 -17.20 -0.18 11.67
C GLU A 141 -17.44 -0.24 10.16
N GLU A 142 -16.73 -1.12 9.46
CA GLU A 142 -16.76 -1.23 8.01
C GLU A 142 -17.50 -2.50 7.60
N ARG A 143 -18.27 -2.45 6.49
CA ARG A 143 -19.14 -3.54 6.03
C ARG A 143 -18.37 -4.72 5.40
N LEU A 144 -17.32 -5.19 6.07
CA LEU A 144 -16.52 -6.32 5.63
C LEU A 144 -17.19 -7.64 6.02
N SER A 145 -16.98 -8.68 5.21
CA SER A 145 -17.41 -10.04 5.52
C SER A 145 -17.06 -10.43 6.96
N GLY A 146 -17.94 -11.18 7.63
CA GLY A 146 -17.73 -11.62 9.02
C GLY A 146 -16.45 -12.44 9.23
N LEU A 147 -15.82 -12.93 8.17
CA LEU A 147 -14.53 -13.63 8.18
C LEU A 147 -13.32 -12.67 8.30
N LEU A 148 -13.47 -11.41 7.89
CA LEU A 148 -12.44 -10.37 7.96
C LEU A 148 -12.56 -9.49 9.21
N LYS A 149 -13.61 -9.67 10.03
CA LYS A 149 -13.86 -8.87 11.24
C LYS A 149 -12.75 -8.89 12.30
N PHE A 150 -11.78 -9.78 12.14
CA PHE A 150 -10.63 -9.93 13.05
C PHE A 150 -9.33 -9.33 12.51
N TRP A 151 -9.31 -8.94 11.23
CA TRP A 151 -8.19 -8.20 10.64
C TRP A 151 -8.34 -6.72 10.98
N ASN A 152 -7.22 -6.00 11.03
CA ASN A 152 -7.22 -4.57 11.32
C ASN A 152 -6.29 -3.79 10.38
N GLY A 153 -6.82 -2.68 9.85
CA GLY A 153 -6.11 -1.88 8.85
C GLY A 153 -5.90 -2.63 7.53
N ILE A 154 -6.94 -3.23 6.95
CA ILE A 154 -6.83 -4.05 5.74
C ILE A 154 -6.38 -3.21 4.53
N ILE A 155 -5.36 -3.69 3.85
CA ILE A 155 -4.89 -3.11 2.59
C ILE A 155 -5.00 -4.12 1.44
N ALA A 156 -5.48 -3.65 0.29
CA ALA A 156 -5.43 -4.36 -0.96
C ALA A 156 -4.09 -4.07 -1.67
N VAL A 157 -3.43 -5.11 -2.14
CA VAL A 157 -2.19 -5.04 -2.91
C VAL A 157 -2.40 -5.71 -4.25
N GLY A 158 -2.23 -4.93 -5.31
CA GLY A 158 -2.30 -5.38 -6.69
C GLY A 158 -0.89 -5.57 -7.23
N THR A 159 -0.64 -6.71 -7.87
CA THR A 159 0.66 -7.02 -8.48
C THR A 159 0.61 -6.87 -10.00
N ASN A 160 1.78 -6.75 -10.62
CA ASN A 160 1.91 -6.72 -12.08
C ASN A 160 1.53 -8.05 -12.74
N SER A 161 1.43 -9.15 -11.98
CA SER A 161 1.03 -10.46 -12.48
C SER A 161 -0.49 -10.68 -12.43
N GLY A 162 -1.23 -9.61 -12.11
CA GLY A 162 -2.68 -9.55 -12.02
C GLY A 162 -3.24 -10.02 -10.68
N LYS A 163 -2.41 -10.43 -9.71
CA LYS A 163 -2.89 -10.91 -8.40
C LYS A 163 -3.35 -9.74 -7.55
N VAL A 164 -4.40 -10.00 -6.77
CA VAL A 164 -4.88 -9.06 -5.74
C VAL A 164 -4.91 -9.76 -4.40
N TYR A 165 -4.14 -9.22 -3.46
CA TYR A 165 -4.07 -9.69 -2.07
C TYR A 165 -4.79 -8.70 -1.15
N LEU A 166 -5.57 -9.20 -0.18
CA LEU A 166 -5.87 -8.45 1.03
C LEU A 166 -4.87 -8.82 2.10
N LEU A 167 -4.32 -7.85 2.80
CA LEU A 167 -3.38 -8.09 3.90
C LEU A 167 -3.98 -7.66 5.24
N ASP A 168 -3.68 -8.45 6.27
CA ASP A 168 -3.84 -8.00 7.65
C ASP A 168 -2.61 -7.20 8.07
N VAL A 169 -2.74 -5.88 8.18
CA VAL A 169 -1.62 -5.00 8.50
C VAL A 169 -1.16 -5.16 9.94
N TRP A 170 -2.02 -5.67 10.82
CA TRP A 170 -1.81 -5.69 12.25
C TRP A 170 -1.61 -4.30 12.85
N TRP A 171 -2.61 -3.45 12.67
CA TRP A 171 -2.62 -2.06 13.14
C TRP A 171 -2.07 -1.86 14.55
N LYS A 172 -2.54 -2.66 15.51
CA LYS A 172 -2.13 -2.58 16.93
C LYS A 172 -0.62 -2.84 17.12
N GLY A 173 -0.02 -3.69 16.30
CA GLY A 173 1.41 -3.94 16.33
C GLY A 173 2.22 -2.73 15.86
N LEU A 174 1.79 -2.09 14.76
CA LEU A 174 2.41 -0.86 14.26
C LEU A 174 2.31 0.28 15.28
N GLN A 175 1.15 0.42 15.94
CA GLN A 175 0.96 1.38 17.03
C GLN A 175 1.98 1.15 18.16
N LYS A 176 2.14 -0.10 18.61
CA LYS A 176 3.11 -0.44 19.64
C LYS A 176 4.56 -0.13 19.22
N CYS A 177 4.92 -0.34 17.95
CA CYS A 177 6.25 0.01 17.44
C CYS A 177 6.54 1.51 17.56
N ILE A 178 5.51 2.36 17.44
CA ILE A 178 5.64 3.82 17.61
C ILE A 178 5.75 4.18 19.08
N GLU A 179 4.91 3.61 19.94
CA GLU A 179 4.88 3.90 21.38
C GLU A 179 6.18 3.47 22.08
N ASP A 180 6.69 2.29 21.77
CA ASP A 180 7.86 1.71 22.45
C ASP A 180 9.20 2.27 21.92
N TYR A 181 9.21 3.02 20.81
CA TYR A 181 10.37 3.64 20.13
C TYR A 181 11.57 2.72 19.79
N HIS A 182 11.60 1.46 20.23
CA HIS A 182 12.73 0.54 20.09
C HIS A 182 12.37 -0.77 19.40
N HIS A 183 11.10 -1.01 19.11
CA HIS A 183 10.64 -2.26 18.50
C HIS A 183 10.38 -2.08 17.00
N SER A 184 11.44 -2.07 16.19
CA SER A 184 11.33 -2.51 14.79
C SER A 184 11.55 -4.02 14.79
N ILE A 185 10.51 -4.79 14.45
CA ILE A 185 10.62 -6.26 14.50
C ILE A 185 10.99 -6.81 13.11
N TYR A 186 10.56 -6.13 12.03
CA TYR A 186 10.77 -6.55 10.63
C TYR A 186 10.86 -5.36 9.67
N ASP A 187 11.90 -4.54 9.76
CA ASP A 187 12.15 -3.47 8.78
C ASP A 187 12.72 -4.02 7.46
N GLU A 188 13.23 -3.12 6.60
CA GLU A 188 13.77 -3.46 5.28
C GLU A 188 14.90 -4.50 5.32
N HIS A 189 15.67 -4.55 6.41
CA HIS A 189 16.75 -5.52 6.61
C HIS A 189 16.24 -6.91 6.98
N LYS A 190 15.07 -6.98 7.60
CA LYS A 190 14.46 -8.23 8.05
C LYS A 190 12.99 -8.25 7.68
N GLN A 191 12.69 -8.53 6.42
CA GLN A 191 11.32 -8.46 5.91
C GLN A 191 10.44 -9.60 6.45
N SER A 192 9.19 -9.27 6.75
CA SER A 192 8.11 -10.22 7.05
C SER A 192 7.76 -11.02 5.79
N LYS A 193 7.45 -12.30 5.96
CA LYS A 193 7.02 -13.16 4.85
C LYS A 193 5.53 -13.00 4.58
N LEU A 194 5.13 -13.05 3.31
CA LEU A 194 3.73 -13.15 2.95
C LEU A 194 3.22 -14.59 3.20
N MET A 195 2.18 -14.75 4.01
CA MET A 195 1.55 -16.03 4.30
C MET A 195 0.16 -16.04 3.69
N GLU A 196 0.01 -16.73 2.56
CA GLU A 196 -1.28 -16.88 1.88
C GLU A 196 -2.21 -17.77 2.71
N VAL A 197 -3.44 -17.29 2.96
CA VAL A 197 -4.50 -17.99 3.67
C VAL A 197 -5.76 -18.02 2.82
N THR A 198 -6.56 -19.07 2.98
CA THR A 198 -7.87 -19.21 2.35
C THR A 198 -8.99 -18.69 3.25
N LEU A 199 -10.19 -18.52 2.70
CA LEU A 199 -11.38 -18.20 3.50
C LEU A 199 -11.70 -19.30 4.54
N ARG A 200 -11.33 -20.55 4.28
CA ARG A 200 -11.51 -21.67 5.22
C ARG A 200 -10.57 -21.53 6.42
N ASP A 201 -9.29 -21.24 6.17
CA ASP A 201 -8.32 -20.99 7.24
C ASP A 201 -8.75 -19.83 8.15
N LEU A 202 -9.40 -18.81 7.58
CA LEU A 202 -9.99 -17.69 8.31
C LEU A 202 -11.26 -18.08 9.11
N ALA A 203 -12.01 -19.10 8.69
CA ALA A 203 -13.16 -19.58 9.45
C ALA A 203 -12.73 -20.44 10.65
N ASP A 204 -11.70 -21.26 10.45
CA ASP A 204 -11.36 -22.35 11.36
C ASP A 204 -10.32 -21.95 12.42
N ASP A 205 -9.50 -20.92 12.19
CA ASP A 205 -8.32 -20.68 13.02
C ASP A 205 -8.15 -19.22 13.50
N ILE A 206 -8.61 -18.94 14.73
CA ILE A 206 -8.34 -17.69 15.45
C ILE A 206 -6.91 -17.66 16.03
N GLU A 207 -6.28 -18.83 16.20
CA GLU A 207 -5.01 -18.98 16.91
C GLU A 207 -3.80 -18.80 15.98
N CYS A 208 -3.87 -19.32 14.74
CA CYS A 208 -2.88 -19.05 13.69
C CYS A 208 -2.79 -17.55 13.37
N ARG A 209 -3.93 -16.84 13.40
CA ARG A 209 -3.99 -15.37 13.35
C ARG A 209 -3.22 -14.72 14.48
N THR A 210 -3.37 -15.22 15.69
CA THR A 210 -2.74 -14.64 16.88
C THR A 210 -1.23 -14.84 16.88
N ASN A 211 -0.74 -15.99 16.42
CA ASN A 211 0.67 -16.36 16.50
C ASN A 211 1.54 -15.82 15.36
N SER A 212 1.03 -15.82 14.11
CA SER A 212 1.73 -15.24 12.95
C SER A 212 1.94 -13.73 13.14
N VAL A 213 0.91 -13.07 13.67
CA VAL A 213 0.84 -11.63 13.81
C VAL A 213 1.66 -11.13 15.01
N ARG A 214 1.60 -11.81 16.17
CA ARG A 214 2.33 -11.41 17.40
C ARG A 214 3.84 -11.30 17.23
N HIS A 215 4.42 -12.15 16.39
CA HIS A 215 5.86 -12.20 16.21
C HIS A 215 6.35 -11.40 15.02
N GLY A 216 5.46 -10.76 14.23
CA GLY A 216 5.73 -9.93 13.05
C GLY A 216 6.37 -10.63 11.84
N SER A 217 6.82 -11.88 11.99
CA SER A 217 7.62 -12.61 10.99
C SER A 217 6.86 -12.97 9.73
N SER A 218 5.53 -13.04 9.84
CA SER A 218 4.66 -13.35 8.72
C SER A 218 3.45 -12.42 8.72
N THR A 219 2.98 -12.08 7.53
CA THR A 219 1.79 -11.26 7.31
C THR A 219 0.77 -12.06 6.54
N LEU A 220 -0.43 -12.20 7.10
CA LEU A 220 -1.52 -12.93 6.46
C LEU A 220 -1.98 -12.20 5.21
N ALA A 221 -2.21 -12.98 4.16
CA ALA A 221 -2.65 -12.48 2.87
C ALA A 221 -3.75 -13.37 2.30
N LEU A 222 -4.88 -12.79 1.90
CA LEU A 222 -5.94 -13.49 1.19
C LEU A 222 -5.84 -13.14 -0.30
N TRP A 223 -5.60 -14.14 -1.15
CA TRP A 223 -5.57 -13.93 -2.60
C TRP A 223 -7.00 -13.94 -3.16
N LEU A 224 -7.54 -12.74 -3.44
CA LEU A 224 -8.96 -12.58 -3.77
C LEU A 224 -9.37 -13.11 -5.14
N ASN A 225 -8.52 -12.96 -6.15
CA ASN A 225 -8.85 -13.31 -7.53
C ASN A 225 -8.16 -14.59 -8.00
N GLU A 226 -7.85 -15.49 -7.08
CA GLU A 226 -7.17 -16.76 -7.36
C GLU A 226 -7.95 -17.58 -8.40
N GLU A 227 -9.23 -17.87 -8.15
CA GLU A 227 -10.04 -18.68 -9.07
C GLU A 227 -10.16 -18.06 -10.47
N THR A 228 -10.35 -16.74 -10.54
CA THR A 228 -10.45 -16.02 -11.82
C THR A 228 -9.16 -16.18 -12.62
N LEU A 229 -8.00 -16.03 -11.97
CA LEU A 229 -6.69 -16.20 -12.60
C LEU A 229 -6.42 -17.67 -12.96
N GLN A 230 -6.83 -18.63 -12.15
CA GLN A 230 -6.71 -20.05 -12.47
C GLN A 230 -7.57 -20.45 -13.68
N ARG A 231 -8.83 -19.99 -13.75
CA ARG A 231 -9.71 -20.25 -14.90
C ARG A 231 -9.16 -19.67 -16.21
N GLN A 232 -8.52 -18.49 -16.17
CA GLN A 232 -7.84 -17.92 -17.34
C GLN A 232 -6.66 -18.79 -17.83
N ARG A 233 -5.99 -19.52 -16.93
CA ARG A 233 -4.91 -20.46 -17.30
C ARG A 233 -5.43 -21.77 -17.88
N SER A 234 -6.60 -22.23 -17.47
CA SER A 234 -7.14 -23.57 -17.80
C SER A 234 -8.13 -23.62 -18.98
N ALA A 235 -8.47 -22.50 -19.62
CA ALA A 235 -9.56 -22.48 -20.60
C ALA A 235 -9.19 -23.07 -21.99
N THR A 236 -9.47 -24.37 -22.15
CA THR A 236 -9.91 -25.06 -23.38
C THR A 236 -11.45 -25.14 -23.46
N HIS A 237 -12.20 -24.14 -22.98
CA HIS A 237 -13.66 -24.13 -23.09
C HIS A 237 -14.15 -23.28 -24.28
N PRO A 238 -14.79 -23.90 -25.29
CA PRO A 238 -15.49 -23.19 -26.36
C PRO A 238 -16.89 -22.83 -25.85
N GLY A 239 -17.17 -21.56 -25.57
CA GLY A 239 -18.55 -21.20 -25.22
C GLY A 239 -18.81 -19.79 -24.70
N VAL A 240 -17.80 -19.06 -24.24
CA VAL A 240 -18.01 -17.66 -23.82
C VAL A 240 -17.19 -16.75 -24.72
N GLN A 241 -17.78 -16.40 -25.86
CA GLN A 241 -17.30 -15.30 -26.69
C GLN A 241 -17.53 -13.98 -25.95
N ASN A 242 -16.40 -13.32 -25.65
CA ASN A 242 -16.20 -11.86 -25.62
C ASN A 242 -17.14 -10.97 -24.81
N ILE A 243 -16.64 -10.45 -23.68
CA ILE A 243 -16.64 -9.00 -23.42
C ILE A 243 -15.29 -8.50 -22.86
N LEU A 244 -14.48 -9.35 -22.19
CA LEU A 244 -13.09 -9.02 -21.86
C LEU A 244 -12.18 -10.01 -22.57
N GLY A 245 -11.63 -9.60 -23.72
CA GLY A 245 -10.71 -10.40 -24.51
C GLY A 245 -9.57 -10.97 -23.66
N ARG A 246 -9.02 -12.12 -24.07
CA ARG A 246 -7.81 -12.71 -23.49
C ARG A 246 -6.74 -11.62 -23.35
N MET A 247 -6.57 -11.10 -22.14
CA MET A 247 -5.41 -10.29 -21.78
C MET A 247 -4.31 -11.27 -21.39
N PRO A 248 -3.18 -11.34 -22.12
CA PRO A 248 -2.05 -12.14 -21.67
C PRO A 248 -1.64 -11.67 -20.27
N ARG A 249 -1.16 -12.58 -19.44
CA ARG A 249 -0.89 -12.31 -18.02
C ARG A 249 0.13 -11.18 -17.83
N GLU A 250 1.06 -11.04 -18.78
CA GLU A 250 2.00 -9.93 -18.87
C GLU A 250 1.38 -8.54 -19.10
N PHE A 251 0.08 -8.45 -19.41
CA PHE A 251 -0.66 -7.18 -19.64
C PHE A 251 -1.77 -6.91 -18.61
N LEU A 252 -1.92 -7.73 -17.56
CA LEU A 252 -2.88 -7.51 -16.49
C LEU A 252 -2.31 -6.54 -15.44
N ALA A 253 -2.36 -5.25 -15.74
CA ALA A 253 -2.03 -4.20 -14.78
C ALA A 253 -3.26 -3.91 -13.89
N VAL A 254 -3.11 -4.09 -12.57
CA VAL A 254 -4.12 -3.63 -11.61
C VAL A 254 -4.02 -2.11 -11.49
N SER A 255 -4.84 -1.39 -12.25
CA SER A 255 -4.77 0.08 -12.37
C SER A 255 -5.70 0.85 -11.43
N ALA A 256 -6.67 0.18 -10.80
CA ALA A 256 -7.62 0.83 -9.90
C ALA A 256 -8.07 -0.08 -8.75
N LEU A 257 -7.33 -0.05 -7.63
CA LEU A 257 -7.79 -0.60 -6.34
C LEU A 257 -8.74 0.36 -5.58
N ARG A 258 -8.99 1.55 -6.13
CA ARG A 258 -9.74 2.64 -5.50
C ARG A 258 -11.21 2.30 -5.17
N TYR A 259 -11.76 1.26 -5.78
CA TYR A 259 -13.15 0.80 -5.57
C TYR A 259 -13.28 -0.43 -4.65
N PHE A 260 -12.18 -0.91 -4.07
CA PHE A 260 -12.21 -2.11 -3.21
C PHE A 260 -13.09 -2.01 -1.95
N PRO A 261 -13.20 -0.86 -1.26
CA PRO A 261 -14.10 -0.75 -0.10
C PRO A 261 -15.57 -1.06 -0.44
N GLN A 262 -16.00 -0.87 -1.69
CA GLN A 262 -17.36 -1.22 -2.13
C GLN A 262 -17.47 -2.71 -2.50
N ILE A 263 -16.42 -3.32 -3.05
CA ILE A 263 -16.40 -4.72 -3.52
C ILE A 263 -16.25 -5.69 -2.35
N SER A 264 -15.52 -5.32 -1.29
CA SER A 264 -15.36 -6.15 -0.09
C SER A 264 -16.66 -6.36 0.72
N THR A 265 -17.73 -5.65 0.37
CA THR A 265 -19.08 -5.85 0.92
C THR A 265 -19.88 -6.96 0.23
N LEU A 266 -19.38 -7.45 -0.92
CA LEU A 266 -20.03 -8.46 -1.76
C LEU A 266 -19.50 -9.89 -1.50
N ALA A 267 -18.47 -10.02 -0.67
CA ALA A 267 -17.83 -11.29 -0.31
C ALA A 267 -18.37 -11.85 1.02
#